data_AF-G7I3K6-F1
#
_entry.id   AF-G7I3K6-F1
#
_cell.length_a   1.000
_cell.length_b   1.000
_cell.length_c   1.000
_cell.angle_alpha   90.00
_cell.angle_beta   90.00
_cell.angle_gamma   90.00
#
_symmetry.space_group_name_H-M   'P 1'
#
loop_
_entity.id
_entity.type
_entity.pdbx_description
1 polymer ?
#
loop_
_entity_poly.entity_id
_entity_poly.type
_entity_poly.pdbx_seq_one_letter_code
_entity_poly.pdbx_strand_id
1 'polypeptide(L)'
;MANNNSKEQVIFSVLQYLGDAGLKETIHTIERESSLYFDKEYFEDMILKGMWDEAEKYLTGFTKVEDNGHSTKIFFELRKQKYLEALDSNDRAKASNILMTDLIVFRSKSEALFKDLTHLLTIENIRDHPLLSTYQDANWGRKNVIDEIKKIMEKNPMLDGKLKFPAIESQRLMRLLSERIKRRVVRRSQKGELMVGG
;
A
#
# COMPACT_ATOMS: atom_id res chain seq x y z
N MET A 1 -24.73 -13.28 -2.64
CA MET A 1 -24.99 -12.22 -3.63
C MET A 1 -23.69 -11.94 -4.37
N ALA A 2 -23.47 -12.62 -5.50
CA ALA A 2 -22.23 -12.55 -6.25
C ALA A 2 -22.38 -11.51 -7.36
N ASN A 3 -21.96 -10.27 -7.09
CA ASN A 3 -21.73 -9.27 -8.11
C ASN A 3 -20.22 -8.95 -8.14
N ASN A 4 -19.39 -9.97 -8.38
CA ASN A 4 -17.98 -9.74 -8.68
C ASN A 4 -17.92 -9.16 -10.10
N ASN A 5 -17.67 -7.86 -10.17
CA ASN A 5 -17.56 -7.06 -11.37
C ASN A 5 -16.57 -7.73 -12.34
N SER A 6 -17.01 -8.01 -13.58
CA SER A 6 -16.20 -8.71 -14.58
C SER A 6 -14.84 -8.04 -14.84
N LYS A 7 -14.76 -6.72 -14.61
CA LYS A 7 -13.52 -5.93 -14.68
C LYS A 7 -12.50 -6.31 -13.62
N GLU A 8 -12.93 -6.53 -12.38
CA GLU A 8 -12.03 -6.89 -11.28
C GLU A 8 -11.40 -8.26 -11.52
N GLN A 9 -12.19 -9.22 -12.00
CA GLN A 9 -11.68 -10.54 -12.36
C GLN A 9 -10.61 -10.48 -13.46
N VAL A 10 -10.77 -9.58 -14.43
CA VAL A 10 -9.77 -9.34 -15.48
C VAL A 10 -8.51 -8.73 -14.86
N ILE A 11 -8.64 -7.71 -14.02
CA ILE A 11 -7.50 -7.06 -13.37
C ILE A 11 -6.72 -8.08 -12.53
N PHE A 12 -7.38 -8.89 -11.72
CA PHE A 12 -6.72 -9.95 -10.96
C PHE A 12 -6.05 -11.01 -11.85
N SER A 13 -6.63 -11.33 -13.00
CA SER A 13 -5.98 -12.23 -13.97
C SER A 13 -4.75 -11.60 -14.62
N VAL A 14 -4.75 -10.28 -14.81
CA VAL A 14 -3.58 -9.53 -15.27
C VAL A 14 -2.50 -9.50 -14.19
N LEU A 15 -2.85 -9.17 -12.94
CA LEU A 15 -1.92 -9.19 -11.80
C LEU A 15 -1.26 -10.56 -11.64
N GLN A 16 -2.05 -11.64 -11.74
CA GLN A 16 -1.54 -13.01 -11.69
C GLN A 16 -0.53 -13.29 -12.82
N TYR A 17 -0.86 -12.89 -14.06
CA TYR A 17 0.05 -13.05 -15.20
C TYR A 17 1.35 -12.25 -15.04
N LEU A 18 1.26 -11.00 -14.56
CA LEU A 18 2.45 -10.18 -14.29
C LEU A 18 3.31 -10.80 -13.19
N GLY A 19 2.69 -11.45 -12.20
CA GLY A 19 3.36 -12.23 -11.16
C GLY A 19 4.17 -13.39 -11.76
N ASP A 20 3.54 -14.20 -12.62
CA ASP A 20 4.23 -15.29 -13.35
C ASP A 20 5.42 -14.77 -14.19
N ALA A 21 5.29 -13.57 -14.76
CA ALA A 21 6.31 -12.91 -15.59
C ALA A 21 7.38 -12.16 -14.79
N GLY A 22 7.24 -12.02 -13.47
CA GLY A 22 8.18 -11.30 -12.60
C GLY A 22 8.14 -9.76 -12.70
N LEU A 23 7.07 -9.17 -13.21
CA LEU A 23 6.95 -7.72 -13.47
C LEU A 23 6.48 -6.93 -12.24
N LYS A 24 7.29 -6.94 -11.17
CA LYS A 24 6.91 -6.43 -9.82
C LYS A 24 6.48 -4.97 -9.78
N GLU A 25 7.23 -4.04 -10.35
CA GLU A 25 6.86 -2.61 -10.33
C GLU A 25 5.51 -2.33 -11.02
N THR A 26 5.21 -3.11 -12.07
CA THR A 26 3.93 -3.00 -12.78
C THR A 26 2.77 -3.52 -11.93
N ILE A 27 2.99 -4.61 -11.18
CA ILE A 27 2.01 -5.16 -10.24
C ILE A 27 1.62 -4.10 -9.22
N HIS A 28 2.59 -3.51 -8.51
CA HIS A 28 2.31 -2.53 -7.45
C HIS A 28 1.71 -1.23 -7.98
N THR A 29 2.03 -0.85 -9.23
CA THR A 29 1.38 0.28 -9.90
C THR A 29 -0.10 0.00 -10.14
N ILE A 30 -0.45 -1.19 -10.67
CA ILE A 30 -1.84 -1.59 -10.90
C ILE A 30 -2.60 -1.76 -9.59
N GLU A 31 -1.99 -2.35 -8.56
CA GLU A 31 -2.57 -2.46 -7.22
C GLU A 31 -3.01 -1.09 -6.70
N ARG A 32 -2.11 -0.10 -6.74
CA ARG A 32 -2.38 1.26 -6.29
C ARG A 32 -3.46 1.94 -7.13
N GLU A 33 -3.39 1.85 -8.46
CA GLU A 33 -4.32 2.55 -9.36
C GLU A 33 -5.71 1.91 -9.41
N SER A 34 -5.80 0.59 -9.22
CA SER A 34 -7.07 -0.13 -9.20
C SER A 34 -7.72 -0.16 -7.81
N SER A 35 -6.93 0.02 -6.75
CA SER A 35 -7.37 -0.04 -5.35
C SER A 35 -8.00 -1.39 -4.96
N LEU A 36 -7.74 -2.47 -5.71
CA LEU A 36 -8.40 -3.77 -5.55
C LEU A 36 -7.71 -4.70 -4.54
N TYR A 37 -6.38 -4.65 -4.48
CA TYR A 37 -5.59 -5.50 -3.60
C TYR A 37 -4.42 -4.71 -3.04
N PHE A 38 -4.29 -4.77 -1.72
CA PHE A 38 -3.20 -4.14 -0.98
C PHE A 38 -2.20 -5.22 -0.59
N ASP A 39 -1.01 -5.15 -1.17
CA ASP A 39 0.12 -6.02 -0.85
C ASP A 39 0.77 -5.53 0.45
N LYS A 40 0.53 -6.29 1.54
CA LYS A 40 1.02 -5.95 2.88
C LYS A 40 2.52 -6.14 2.97
N GLU A 41 3.02 -7.20 2.36
CA GLU A 41 4.42 -7.57 2.35
C GLU A 41 5.25 -6.49 1.61
N TYR A 42 4.76 -5.99 0.47
CA TYR A 42 5.37 -4.86 -0.23
C TYR A 42 5.36 -3.58 0.59
N PHE A 43 4.22 -3.26 1.21
CA PHE A 43 4.11 -2.07 2.06
C PHE A 43 5.03 -2.11 3.29
N GLU A 44 5.14 -3.27 3.95
CA GLU A 44 6.06 -3.51 5.05
C GLU A 44 7.52 -3.37 4.63
N ASP A 45 7.89 -3.91 3.47
CA ASP A 45 9.24 -3.79 2.91
C ASP A 45 9.62 -2.32 2.64
N MET A 46 8.69 -1.51 2.12
CA MET A 46 8.91 -0.06 1.95
C MET A 46 9.17 0.63 3.30
N ILE A 47 8.39 0.31 4.34
CA ILE A 47 8.58 0.88 5.68
C ILE A 47 9.93 0.44 6.27
N LEU A 48 10.30 -0.83 6.18
CA LEU A 48 11.59 -1.33 6.69
C LEU A 48 12.78 -0.65 6.02
N LYS A 49 12.66 -0.32 4.74
CA LYS A 49 13.67 0.41 3.97
C LYS A 49 13.67 1.92 4.24
N GLY A 50 12.65 2.45 4.92
CA GLY A 50 12.49 3.89 5.16
C GLY A 50 12.07 4.67 3.90
N MET A 51 11.44 4.00 2.94
CA MET A 51 10.89 4.60 1.71
C MET A 51 9.52 5.21 2.03
N TRP A 52 9.51 6.23 2.89
CA TRP A 52 8.30 6.80 3.49
C TRP A 52 7.38 7.44 2.46
N ASP A 53 7.94 8.14 1.47
CA ASP A 53 7.16 8.82 0.44
C ASP A 53 6.52 7.82 -0.53
N GLU A 54 7.22 6.74 -0.86
CA GLU A 54 6.71 5.63 -1.67
C GLU A 54 5.63 4.84 -0.93
N ALA A 55 5.85 4.54 0.36
CA ALA A 55 4.86 3.86 1.19
C ALA A 55 3.58 4.70 1.29
N GLU A 56 3.71 6.00 1.54
CA GLU A 56 2.57 6.91 1.59
C GLU A 56 1.86 6.99 0.23
N LYS A 57 2.62 7.13 -0.87
CA LYS A 57 2.07 7.13 -2.23
C LYS A 57 1.30 5.85 -2.53
N TYR A 58 1.80 4.68 -2.16
CA TYR A 58 1.08 3.42 -2.32
C TYR A 58 -0.22 3.41 -1.50
N LEU A 59 -0.16 3.83 -0.23
CA LEU A 59 -1.33 3.91 0.65
C LEU A 59 -2.43 4.84 0.10
N THR A 60 -2.05 5.97 -0.53
CA THR A 60 -3.02 6.91 -1.12
C THR A 60 -3.88 6.31 -2.23
N GLY A 61 -3.44 5.21 -2.85
CA GLY A 61 -4.27 4.45 -3.79
C GLY A 61 -5.47 3.77 -3.13
N PHE A 62 -5.47 3.59 -1.81
CA PHE A 62 -6.49 2.85 -1.08
C PHE A 62 -7.28 3.70 -0.09
N THR A 63 -6.66 4.72 0.48
CA THR A 63 -7.29 5.60 1.45
C THR A 63 -6.57 6.95 1.57
N LYS A 64 -7.28 7.98 2.01
CA LYS A 64 -6.76 9.32 2.34
C LYS A 64 -6.66 9.53 3.84
N VAL A 65 -5.93 10.56 4.24
CA VAL A 65 -5.69 10.90 5.66
C VAL A 65 -7.02 11.11 6.41
N GLU A 66 -8.00 11.70 5.74
CA GLU A 66 -9.29 12.13 6.28
C GLU A 66 -10.43 11.11 6.19
N ASP A 67 -10.24 9.97 5.49
CA ASP A 67 -11.33 9.02 5.23
C ASP A 67 -11.95 8.46 6.52
N ASN A 68 -11.11 8.10 7.49
CA ASN A 68 -11.53 7.63 8.81
C ASN A 68 -10.38 7.66 9.83
N GLY A 69 -10.68 7.37 11.10
CA GLY A 69 -9.70 7.40 12.20
C GLY A 69 -8.57 6.38 12.05
N HIS A 70 -8.82 5.21 11.46
CA HIS A 70 -7.78 4.22 11.16
C HIS A 70 -6.81 4.74 10.10
N SER A 71 -7.33 5.28 8.99
CA SER A 71 -6.49 5.88 7.95
C SER A 71 -5.67 7.03 8.50
N THR A 72 -6.30 7.96 9.23
CA THR A 72 -5.59 9.05 9.93
C THR A 72 -4.42 8.53 10.76
N LYS A 73 -4.65 7.47 11.55
CA LYS A 73 -3.63 6.91 12.43
C LYS A 73 -2.48 6.29 11.65
N ILE A 74 -2.74 5.58 10.54
CA ILE A 74 -1.69 5.00 9.69
C ILE A 74 -0.80 6.12 9.13
N PHE A 75 -1.36 7.15 8.50
CA PHE A 75 -0.58 8.28 7.97
C PHE A 75 0.21 9.01 9.07
N PHE A 76 -0.39 9.18 10.25
CA PHE A 76 0.29 9.78 11.38
C PHE A 76 1.52 8.97 11.80
N GLU A 77 1.41 7.64 11.95
CA GLU A 77 2.56 6.81 12.36
C GLU A 77 3.70 6.81 11.32
N LEU A 78 3.38 6.77 10.02
CA LEU A 78 4.40 6.87 8.95
C LEU A 78 5.16 8.19 9.03
N ARG A 79 4.43 9.31 9.04
CA ARG A 79 5.01 10.66 9.04
C ARG A 79 5.73 10.97 10.35
N LYS A 80 5.21 10.47 11.48
CA LYS A 80 5.87 10.59 12.79
C LYS A 80 7.20 9.86 12.79
N GLN A 81 7.29 8.64 12.28
CA GLN A 81 8.55 7.93 12.23
C GLN A 81 9.55 8.56 11.26
N LYS A 82 9.10 9.01 10.08
CA LYS A 82 9.92 9.83 9.16
C LYS A 82 10.51 11.07 9.85
N TYR A 83 9.72 11.74 10.69
CA TYR A 83 10.14 12.88 11.51
C TYR A 83 11.15 12.48 12.60
N LEU A 84 10.90 11.40 13.35
CA LEU A 84 11.81 10.91 14.39
C LEU A 84 13.16 10.47 13.81
N GLU A 85 13.20 9.87 12.62
CA GLU A 85 14.46 9.52 11.95
C GLU A 85 15.27 10.75 11.55
N ALA A 86 14.62 11.83 11.12
CA ALA A 86 15.30 13.10 10.86
C ALA A 86 15.89 13.72 12.15
N LEU A 87 15.17 13.63 13.26
CA LEU A 87 15.69 14.08 14.56
C LEU A 87 16.85 13.20 15.07
N ASP A 88 16.74 11.88 14.96
CA ASP A 88 17.76 10.93 15.42
C ASP A 88 19.06 11.03 14.60
N SER A 89 18.95 11.42 13.33
CA SER A 89 20.10 11.76 12.47
C SER A 89 20.61 13.20 12.65
N ASN A 90 20.04 13.95 13.60
CA ASN A 90 20.32 15.35 13.90
C ASN A 90 20.10 16.33 12.72
N ASP A 91 19.29 15.94 11.72
CA ASP A 91 18.89 16.77 10.60
C ASP A 91 17.66 17.60 10.97
N ARG A 92 17.89 18.69 11.72
CA ARG A 92 16.83 19.59 12.22
C ARG A 92 16.09 20.31 11.11
N ALA A 93 16.76 20.62 10.01
CA ALA A 93 16.14 21.28 8.86
C ALA A 93 15.10 20.35 8.20
N LYS A 94 15.48 19.09 7.96
CA LYS A 94 14.56 18.07 7.44
C LYS A 94 13.43 17.78 8.42
N ALA A 95 13.73 17.64 9.71
CA ALA A 95 12.72 17.42 10.75
C ALA A 95 11.70 18.57 10.79
N SER A 96 12.16 19.82 10.76
CA SER A 96 11.29 21.01 10.72
C SER A 96 10.43 21.04 9.47
N ASN A 97 10.99 20.71 8.30
CA ASN A 97 10.23 20.60 7.06
C ASN A 97 9.12 19.56 7.18
N ILE A 98 9.44 18.32 7.60
CA ILE A 98 8.44 17.25 7.79
C ILE A 98 7.35 17.67 8.77
N LEU A 99 7.71 18.35 9.87
CA LEU A 99 6.73 18.83 10.84
C LEU A 99 5.72 19.80 10.20
N MET A 100 6.21 20.72 9.36
CA MET A 100 5.42 21.79 8.76
C MET A 100 4.71 21.40 7.46
N THR A 101 5.18 20.37 6.75
CA THR A 101 4.56 19.88 5.51
C THR A 101 3.66 18.68 5.77
N ASP A 102 4.16 17.69 6.52
CA ASP A 102 3.55 16.36 6.60
C ASP A 102 2.68 16.25 7.86
N LEU A 103 3.16 16.78 9.00
CA LEU A 103 2.49 16.60 10.30
C LEU A 103 1.52 17.73 10.66
N ILE A 104 1.58 18.89 9.99
CA ILE A 104 0.73 20.05 10.29
C ILE A 104 -0.77 19.74 10.21
N VAL A 105 -1.17 18.83 9.31
CA VAL A 105 -2.57 18.43 9.12
C VAL A 105 -3.18 17.78 10.37
N PHE A 106 -2.37 17.25 11.28
CA PHE A 106 -2.83 16.62 12.52
C PHE A 106 -2.99 17.61 13.68
N ARG A 107 -2.52 18.85 13.54
CA ARG A 107 -2.62 19.88 14.59
C ARG A 107 -4.06 20.15 15.01
N SER A 108 -4.99 20.17 14.05
CA SER A 108 -6.42 20.38 14.34
C SER A 108 -7.06 19.23 15.12
N LYS A 109 -6.47 18.02 15.08
CA LYS A 109 -6.93 16.84 15.82
C LYS A 109 -6.36 16.79 17.23
N SER A 110 -5.14 17.28 17.44
CA SER A 110 -4.54 17.41 18.77
C SER A 110 -3.46 18.48 18.78
N GLU A 111 -3.78 19.63 19.36
CA GLU A 111 -2.83 20.71 19.54
C GLU A 111 -1.72 20.34 20.53
N ALA A 112 -2.05 19.57 21.57
CA ALA A 112 -1.09 19.08 22.56
C ALA A 112 -0.02 18.18 21.91
N LEU A 113 -0.44 17.20 21.09
CA LEU A 113 0.51 16.34 20.36
C LEU A 113 1.40 17.16 19.42
N PHE A 114 0.85 18.17 18.75
CA PHE A 114 1.63 19.02 17.85
C PHE A 114 2.66 19.89 18.61
N LYS A 115 2.30 20.37 19.81
CA LYS A 115 3.23 21.08 20.71
C LYS A 115 4.36 20.16 21.17
N ASP A 116 4.06 18.92 21.53
CA ASP A 116 5.08 17.93 21.91
C ASP A 116 6.03 17.65 20.74
N LEU A 117 5.49 17.42 19.54
CA LEU A 117 6.31 17.24 18.34
C LEU A 117 7.20 18.45 18.06
N THR A 118 6.68 19.66 18.23
CA THR A 118 7.47 20.90 18.07
C THR A 118 8.58 21.00 19.12
N HIS A 119 8.30 20.61 20.37
CA HIS A 119 9.30 20.61 21.44
C HIS A 119 10.46 19.65 21.15
N LEU A 120 10.21 18.50 20.51
CA LEU A 120 11.27 17.58 20.12
C LEU A 120 12.35 18.24 19.22
N LEU A 121 12.02 19.30 18.46
CA LEU A 121 13.02 20.06 17.69
C LEU A 121 14.07 20.74 18.56
N THR A 122 13.78 21.02 19.83
CA THR A 122 14.70 21.71 20.76
C THR A 122 15.56 20.74 21.58
N ILE A 123 15.22 19.46 21.59
CA ILE A 123 15.92 18.44 22.40
C ILE A 123 17.09 17.88 21.59
N GLU A 124 18.31 17.85 22.15
CA GLU A 124 19.50 17.35 21.45
C GLU A 124 19.40 15.86 21.13
N ASN A 125 19.05 15.02 22.10
CA ASN A 125 18.78 13.60 21.90
C ASN A 125 17.31 13.29 22.17
N ILE A 126 16.60 12.76 21.16
CA ILE A 126 15.17 12.43 21.30
C ILE A 126 14.87 11.47 22.46
N ARG A 127 15.86 10.66 22.89
CA ARG A 127 15.75 9.71 24.00
C ARG A 127 15.68 10.39 25.36
N ASP A 128 16.02 11.68 25.46
CA ASP A 128 15.85 12.48 26.68
C ASP A 128 14.37 12.82 26.93
N HIS A 129 13.53 12.67 25.92
CA HIS A 129 12.09 12.85 26.06
C HIS A 129 11.44 11.60 26.70
N PRO A 130 10.60 11.73 27.75
CA PRO A 130 10.02 10.59 28.47
C PRO A 130 9.33 9.54 27.59
N LEU A 131 8.57 10.00 26.58
CA LEU A 131 7.83 9.11 25.65
C LEU A 131 8.73 8.38 24.64
N LEU A 132 9.98 8.80 24.47
CA LEU A 132 10.93 8.26 23.50
C LEU A 132 12.17 7.68 24.18
N SER A 133 12.18 7.58 25.51
CA SER A 133 13.27 7.00 26.29
C SER A 133 13.60 5.55 25.91
N THR A 134 12.63 4.80 25.37
CA THR A 134 12.82 3.42 24.88
C THR A 134 13.21 3.33 23.41
N TYR A 135 13.27 4.46 22.70
CA TYR A 135 13.62 4.50 21.28
C TYR A 135 15.08 4.08 21.08
N GLN A 136 15.30 3.00 20.33
CA GLN A 136 16.63 2.43 20.14
C GLN A 136 17.31 3.02 18.91
N ASP A 137 16.76 2.75 17.73
CA ASP A 137 17.26 3.21 16.44
C ASP A 137 16.11 3.25 15.40
N ALA A 138 16.43 3.70 14.18
CA ALA A 138 15.49 3.75 13.07
C ALA A 138 14.87 2.37 12.74
N ASN A 139 15.64 1.29 12.79
CA ASN A 139 15.14 -0.06 12.47
C ASN A 139 14.12 -0.53 13.52
N TRP A 140 14.39 -0.28 14.79
CA TRP A 140 13.47 -0.53 15.88
C TRP A 140 12.19 0.29 15.73
N GLY A 141 12.31 1.59 15.42
CA GLY A 141 11.16 2.45 15.17
C GLY A 141 10.29 1.97 14.00
N ARG A 142 10.90 1.58 12.88
CA ARG A 142 10.21 1.01 11.71
C ARG A 142 9.44 -0.27 12.03
N LYS A 143 10.03 -1.18 12.81
CA LYS A 143 9.35 -2.42 13.24
C LYS A 143 8.12 -2.13 14.10
N ASN A 144 8.22 -1.19 15.05
CA ASN A 144 7.07 -0.78 15.86
C ASN A 144 5.96 -0.14 15.03
N VAL A 145 6.32 0.68 14.04
CA VAL A 145 5.35 1.24 13.10
C VAL A 145 4.62 0.14 12.34
N ILE A 146 5.32 -0.88 11.87
CA ILE A 146 4.71 -2.04 11.18
C ILE A 146 3.75 -2.78 12.11
N ASP A 147 4.18 -3.09 13.34
CA ASP A 147 3.35 -3.81 14.31
C ASP A 147 2.09 -3.05 14.68
N GLU A 148 2.17 -1.71 14.77
CA GLU A 148 1.01 -0.86 15.03
C GLU A 148 0.09 -0.77 13.81
N ILE A 149 0.64 -0.53 12.61
CA ILE A 149 -0.14 -0.41 11.39
C ILE A 149 -0.86 -1.72 11.06
N LYS A 150 -0.24 -2.88 11.26
CA LYS A 150 -0.89 -4.19 11.08
C LYS A 150 -2.21 -4.31 11.84
N LYS A 151 -2.21 -3.91 13.12
CA LYS A 151 -3.41 -3.95 13.99
C LYS A 151 -4.50 -3.00 13.50
N ILE A 152 -4.11 -1.88 12.89
CA ILE A 152 -5.02 -0.86 12.39
C ILE A 152 -5.61 -1.25 11.02
N MET A 153 -4.79 -1.83 10.14
CA MET A 153 -5.18 -2.19 8.77
C MET A 153 -6.33 -3.20 8.75
N GLU A 154 -6.29 -4.22 9.59
CA GLU A 154 -7.35 -5.24 9.66
C GLU A 154 -8.70 -4.67 10.08
N LYS A 155 -8.71 -3.51 10.75
CA LYS A 155 -9.92 -2.83 11.22
C LYS A 155 -10.33 -1.66 10.31
N ASN A 156 -9.53 -1.32 9.31
CA ASN A 156 -9.78 -0.16 8.46
C ASN A 156 -10.82 -0.49 7.38
N PRO A 157 -12.01 0.15 7.37
CA PRO A 157 -13.06 -0.13 6.39
C PRO A 157 -12.63 0.14 4.94
N MET A 158 -11.62 0.99 4.70
CA MET A 158 -11.12 1.25 3.33
C MET A 158 -10.27 0.10 2.78
N LEU A 159 -9.76 -0.76 3.66
CA LEU A 159 -8.94 -1.93 3.34
C LEU A 159 -9.70 -3.25 3.47
N ASP A 160 -10.97 -3.21 3.87
CA ASP A 160 -11.80 -4.40 4.01
C ASP A 160 -11.94 -5.12 2.66
N GLY A 161 -11.77 -6.44 2.68
CA GLY A 161 -11.75 -7.28 1.48
C GLY A 161 -10.53 -7.14 0.56
N LYS A 162 -9.57 -6.24 0.85
CA LYS A 162 -8.43 -5.94 -0.04
C LYS A 162 -7.09 -6.53 0.43
N LEU A 163 -7.03 -7.08 1.64
CA LEU A 163 -5.79 -7.58 2.26
C LEU A 163 -5.43 -9.03 1.92
N LYS A 164 -6.25 -9.70 1.09
CA LYS A 164 -6.06 -11.10 0.68
C LYS A 164 -6.18 -11.20 -0.83
N PHE A 165 -5.11 -11.68 -1.47
CA PHE A 165 -5.16 -11.93 -2.91
C PHE A 165 -6.15 -13.07 -3.19
N PRO A 166 -7.04 -12.95 -4.18
CA PRO A 166 -7.98 -14.01 -4.50
C PRO A 166 -7.25 -15.27 -4.98
N ALA A 167 -7.74 -16.44 -4.58
CA ALA A 167 -7.23 -17.70 -5.08
C ALA A 167 -7.49 -17.80 -6.60
N ILE A 168 -6.44 -17.63 -7.40
CA ILE A 168 -6.46 -17.72 -8.85
C ILE A 168 -5.39 -18.71 -9.29
N GLU A 169 -5.78 -19.69 -10.08
CA GLU A 169 -4.85 -20.64 -10.68
C GLU A 169 -3.81 -19.92 -11.54
N SER A 170 -2.55 -20.38 -11.47
CA SER A 170 -1.49 -19.86 -12.32
C SER A 170 -1.85 -20.03 -13.80
N GLN A 171 -1.36 -19.12 -14.65
CA GLN A 171 -1.60 -19.09 -16.09
C GLN A 171 -3.09 -19.00 -16.50
N ARG A 172 -4.01 -18.60 -15.60
CA ARG A 172 -5.45 -18.51 -15.91
C ARG A 172 -5.73 -17.66 -17.14
N LEU A 173 -5.07 -16.50 -17.24
CA LEU A 173 -5.24 -15.61 -18.39
C LEU A 173 -4.83 -16.30 -19.70
N MET A 174 -3.67 -16.97 -19.70
CA MET A 174 -3.16 -17.71 -20.86
C MET A 174 -4.08 -18.88 -21.24
N ARG A 175 -4.65 -19.58 -20.27
CA ARG A 175 -5.64 -20.65 -20.51
C ARG A 175 -6.89 -20.09 -21.19
N LEU A 176 -7.46 -19.01 -20.67
CA LEU A 176 -8.67 -18.38 -21.23
C LEU A 176 -8.44 -17.87 -22.66
N LEU A 177 -7.27 -17.28 -22.94
CA LEU A 177 -6.89 -16.85 -24.28
C LEU A 177 -6.74 -18.04 -25.23
N SER A 178 -6.07 -19.11 -24.78
CA SER A 178 -5.87 -20.34 -25.54
C SER A 178 -7.20 -21.01 -25.90
N GLU A 179 -8.14 -21.08 -24.95
CA GLU A 179 -9.49 -21.60 -25.19
C GLU A 179 -10.26 -20.76 -26.21
N ARG A 180 -10.16 -19.42 -26.14
CA ARG A 180 -10.80 -18.53 -27.11
C ARG A 180 -10.23 -18.71 -28.51
N ILE A 181 -8.92 -18.88 -28.66
CA ILE A 181 -8.27 -19.15 -29.94
C ILE A 181 -8.76 -20.48 -30.50
N LYS A 182 -8.74 -21.55 -29.69
CA LYS A 182 -9.23 -22.89 -30.08
C LYS A 182 -10.69 -22.84 -30.58
N ARG A 183 -11.60 -22.19 -29.84
CA ARG A 183 -13.01 -22.05 -30.24
C ARG A 183 -13.18 -21.31 -31.57
N ARG A 184 -12.35 -20.28 -31.83
CA ARG A 184 -12.37 -19.56 -33.12
C ARG A 184 -11.91 -20.45 -34.27
N VAL A 185 -10.88 -21.26 -34.07
CA VAL A 185 -10.39 -22.21 -35.07
C VAL A 185 -11.48 -23.24 -35.38
N VAL A 186 -12.09 -23.87 -34.37
CA VAL A 186 -13.18 -24.85 -34.57
C VAL A 186 -14.36 -24.26 -35.36
N ARG A 187 -14.79 -23.03 -35.02
CA ARG A 187 -15.90 -22.36 -35.73
C ARG A 187 -15.56 -22.05 -37.19
N ARG A 188 -14.29 -21.77 -37.52
CA ARG A 188 -13.85 -21.53 -38.90
C ARG A 188 -13.82 -22.83 -39.70
N SER A 189 -13.35 -23.93 -39.12
CA SER A 189 -13.36 -25.25 -39.76
C SER A 189 -14.79 -25.71 -40.09
N GLN A 190 -15.72 -25.60 -39.13
CA GLN A 190 -17.13 -25.95 -39.35
C GLN A 190 -17.81 -25.09 -40.42
N LYS A 191 -17.49 -23.79 -40.50
CA LYS A 191 -17.99 -22.91 -41.57
C LYS A 191 -17.37 -23.21 -42.93
N GLY A 192 -16.11 -23.64 -42.98
CA GLY A 192 -15.44 -24.05 -44.21
C GLY A 192 -16.03 -25.33 -44.80
N GLU A 193 -16.34 -26.32 -43.95
CA GLU A 193 -17.02 -27.57 -44.35
C GLU A 193 -18.43 -27.31 -44.90
N LEU A 194 -19.17 -26.36 -44.31
CA LEU A 194 -20.50 -25.96 -44.79
C LEU A 194 -20.50 -25.21 -46.14
N MET A 195 -19.37 -24.67 -46.59
CA MET A 195 -19.28 -23.94 -47.88
C MET A 195 -18.73 -24.78 -49.04
N VAL A 196 -18.21 -25.98 -48.78
CA VAL A 196 -17.69 -26.90 -49.82
C VAL A 196 -18.71 -27.98 -50.20
N GLY A 197 -19.83 -28.09 -49.47
CA GLY A 197 -20.90 -29.07 -49.71
C GLY A 197 -22.13 -28.54 -50.45
N GLY A 198 -22.02 -27.46 -51.22
CA GLY A 198 -23.13 -26.85 -51.99
C GLY A 198 -22.93 -26.92 -53.49
#